data_AF-A0A397UMP1-F1
#
_entry.id   AF-A0A397UMP1-F1
#
_cell.length_a   1.000
_cell.length_b   1.000
_cell.length_c   1.000
_cell.angle_alpha   90.00
_cell.angle_beta   90.00
_cell.angle_gamma   90.00
#
_symmetry.space_group_name_H-M   'P 1'
#
loop_
_entity.id
_entity.type
_entity.pdbx_description
1 polymer ?
#
loop_
_entity_poly.entity_id
_entity_poly.type
_entity_poly.pdbx_seq_one_letter_code
_entity_poly.pdbx_strand_id
1 'polypeptide(L)'
;MDSESTPSEFKFHDGRRYHNVESSVYPMPNDENEQDRLHFQHFLMRYLMQNNFSAPINHILTTPGAKILDVGCGAGSWSFDMATTYPNIEIYGLDISPLQPTKTKPKNFTFVKSNILEGIPFEDNTF
;
A
#
# COMPACT_ATOMS: atom_id res chain seq x y z
N MET A 1 -3.81 33.42 21.75
CA MET A 1 -3.47 31.98 21.66
C MET A 1 -4.28 31.46 20.51
N ASP A 2 -3.74 31.60 19.30
CA ASP A 2 -4.41 31.14 18.09
C ASP A 2 -4.26 29.63 18.06
N SER A 3 -5.39 28.92 18.11
CA SER A 3 -5.42 27.48 17.89
C SER A 3 -5.06 27.23 16.43
N GLU A 4 -3.81 26.86 16.15
CA GLU A 4 -3.43 26.36 14.83
C GLU A 4 -4.34 25.18 14.47
N SER A 5 -5.20 25.37 13.47
CA SER A 5 -6.02 24.30 12.93
C SER A 5 -5.11 23.29 12.23
N THR A 6 -5.08 22.06 12.71
CA THR A 6 -4.37 20.97 12.03
C THR A 6 -4.83 20.90 10.56
N PRO A 7 -3.91 20.93 9.59
CA PRO A 7 -4.27 20.80 8.18
C PRO A 7 -5.09 19.53 7.95
N SER A 8 -6.16 19.63 7.15
CA SER A 8 -6.96 18.48 6.71
C SER A 8 -6.05 17.42 6.10
N GLU A 9 -6.27 16.14 6.41
CA GLU A 9 -5.51 15.02 5.83
C GLU A 9 -5.71 14.90 4.31
N PHE A 10 -6.82 15.42 3.78
CA PHE A 10 -7.21 15.31 2.39
C PHE A 10 -7.52 16.67 1.76
N LYS A 11 -7.27 16.75 0.45
CA LYS A 11 -7.73 17.84 -0.43
C LYS A 11 -8.86 17.32 -1.32
N PHE A 12 -9.79 18.19 -1.68
CA PHE A 12 -10.89 17.86 -2.59
C PHE A 12 -10.85 18.78 -3.79
N HIS A 13 -10.96 18.20 -4.99
CA HIS A 13 -10.98 18.93 -6.25
C HIS A 13 -11.97 18.25 -7.20
N ASP A 14 -12.91 19.01 -7.77
CA ASP A 14 -13.97 18.52 -8.66
C ASP A 14 -14.72 17.27 -8.13
N GLY A 15 -15.01 17.25 -6.82
CA GLY A 15 -15.72 16.15 -6.17
C GLY A 15 -14.90 14.87 -5.94
N ARG A 16 -13.61 14.87 -6.28
CA ARG A 16 -12.67 13.77 -5.99
C ARG A 16 -11.83 14.09 -4.75
N ARG A 17 -11.43 13.06 -3.99
CA ARG A 17 -10.57 13.19 -2.80
C ARG A 17 -9.12 12.88 -3.18
N TYR A 18 -8.18 13.65 -2.67
CA TYR A 18 -6.73 13.51 -2.88
C TYR A 18 -5.99 13.59 -1.54
N HIS A 19 -4.76 13.10 -1.49
CA HIS A 19 -3.88 13.31 -0.34
C HIS A 19 -3.57 14.80 -0.13
N ASN A 20 -3.31 15.21 1.11
CA ASN A 20 -2.82 16.56 1.42
C ASN A 20 -1.38 16.52 1.97
N VAL A 21 -0.47 15.95 1.18
CA VAL A 21 0.96 15.86 1.53
C VAL A 21 1.72 16.83 0.62
N GLU A 22 2.23 17.93 1.17
CA GLU A 22 2.87 19.00 0.40
C GLU A 22 4.14 18.56 -0.33
N SER A 23 4.90 17.65 0.27
CA SER A 23 6.12 17.07 -0.30
C SER A 23 5.86 15.98 -1.35
N SER A 24 4.59 15.64 -1.61
CA SER A 24 4.23 14.63 -2.58
C SER A 24 3.63 15.25 -3.84
N VAL A 25 4.13 14.81 -4.99
CA VAL A 25 3.67 15.23 -6.32
C VAL A 25 2.67 14.24 -6.94
N TYR A 26 2.15 13.30 -6.16
CA TYR A 26 1.29 12.24 -6.68
C TYR A 26 -0.07 12.82 -7.12
N PRO A 27 -0.46 12.73 -8.41
CA PRO A 27 -1.59 13.51 -8.90
C PRO A 27 -2.93 12.78 -8.79
N MET A 28 -2.93 11.50 -8.40
CA MET A 28 -4.13 10.66 -8.48
C MET A 28 -5.03 10.83 -7.25
N PRO A 29 -6.35 10.69 -7.42
CA PRO A 29 -7.29 10.67 -6.30
C PRO A 29 -7.05 9.46 -5.38
N ASN A 30 -7.72 9.46 -4.24
CA ASN A 30 -7.65 8.40 -3.23
C ASN A 30 -9.03 8.09 -2.61
N ASP A 31 -10.09 8.45 -3.33
CA ASP A 31 -11.48 8.12 -3.00
C ASP A 31 -11.86 6.68 -3.40
N GLU A 32 -13.09 6.27 -3.05
CA GLU A 32 -13.62 4.91 -3.28
C GLU A 32 -13.59 4.51 -4.76
N ASN A 33 -13.92 5.43 -5.67
CA ASN A 33 -13.87 5.17 -7.11
C ASN A 33 -12.45 4.80 -7.57
N GLU A 34 -11.42 5.45 -7.02
CA GLU A 34 -10.04 5.10 -7.34
C GLU A 34 -9.61 3.78 -6.70
N GLN A 35 -10.08 3.48 -5.48
CA GLN A 35 -9.84 2.19 -4.85
C GLN A 35 -10.43 1.04 -5.68
N ASP A 36 -11.65 1.19 -6.20
CA ASP A 36 -12.27 0.21 -7.10
C ASP A 36 -11.46 0.03 -8.40
N ARG A 37 -10.94 1.14 -8.96
CA ARG A 37 -10.05 1.09 -10.13
C ARG A 37 -8.76 0.31 -9.82
N LEU A 38 -8.14 0.54 -8.66
CA LEU A 38 -6.93 -0.18 -8.21
C LEU A 38 -7.20 -1.68 -8.00
N HIS A 39 -8.34 -2.02 -7.38
CA HIS A 39 -8.78 -3.40 -7.21
C HIS A 39 -8.93 -4.10 -8.57
N PHE A 40 -9.65 -3.46 -9.51
CA PHE A 40 -9.82 -4.00 -10.85
C PHE A 40 -8.49 -4.21 -11.56
N GLN A 41 -7.58 -3.24 -11.48
CA GLN A 41 -6.25 -3.34 -12.07
C GLN A 41 -5.47 -4.54 -11.52
N HIS A 42 -5.45 -4.73 -10.20
CA HIS A 42 -4.78 -5.88 -9.57
C HIS A 42 -5.35 -7.21 -10.06
N PHE A 43 -6.67 -7.40 -9.98
CA PHE A 43 -7.29 -8.66 -10.39
C PHE A 43 -7.14 -8.95 -11.88
N LEU A 44 -7.20 -7.92 -12.74
CA LEU A 44 -6.94 -8.06 -14.17
C LEU A 44 -5.49 -8.49 -14.42
N MET A 45 -4.51 -7.84 -13.80
CA MET A 45 -3.10 -8.19 -13.95
C MET A 45 -2.80 -9.60 -13.44
N ARG A 46 -3.31 -9.95 -12.25
CA ARG A 46 -3.19 -11.30 -11.69
C ARG A 46 -3.81 -12.36 -12.60
N TYR A 47 -4.96 -12.07 -13.20
CA TYR A 47 -5.59 -12.96 -14.17
C TYR A 47 -4.75 -13.12 -15.45
N LEU A 48 -4.22 -12.03 -16.01
CA LEU A 48 -3.39 -12.11 -17.22
C LEU A 48 -2.06 -12.85 -16.96
N MET A 49 -1.44 -12.62 -15.81
CA MET A 49 -0.15 -13.22 -15.44
C MET A 49 -0.28 -14.61 -14.82
N GLN A 50 -1.49 -15.00 -14.40
CA GLN A 50 -1.77 -16.21 -13.62
C GLN A 50 -0.91 -16.32 -12.34
N ASN A 51 -0.38 -15.21 -11.86
CA ASN A 51 0.50 -15.10 -10.71
C ASN A 51 0.55 -13.64 -10.20
N ASN A 52 1.03 -13.44 -8.97
CA ASN A 52 1.22 -12.11 -8.39
C ASN A 52 2.63 -11.52 -8.65
N PHE A 53 3.57 -12.36 -9.08
CA PHE A 53 4.95 -11.96 -9.36
C PHE A 53 5.56 -12.91 -10.41
N SER A 54 6.65 -12.49 -11.05
CA SER A 54 7.40 -13.32 -12.01
C SER A 54 8.86 -13.58 -11.61
N ALA A 55 9.34 -12.91 -10.55
CA ALA A 55 10.70 -13.10 -10.05
C ALA A 55 10.89 -14.51 -9.44
N PRO A 56 12.08 -15.12 -9.54
CA PRO A 56 12.36 -16.47 -9.03
C PRO A 56 12.58 -16.50 -7.51
N ILE A 57 11.65 -15.91 -6.76
CA ILE A 57 11.76 -15.67 -5.30
C ILE A 57 11.00 -16.69 -4.45
N ASN A 58 10.49 -17.78 -5.03
CA ASN A 58 9.72 -18.79 -4.30
C ASN A 58 10.42 -19.29 -3.04
N HIS A 59 11.73 -19.50 -3.10
CA HIS A 59 12.54 -19.92 -1.95
C HIS A 59 12.51 -18.90 -0.79
N ILE A 60 12.49 -17.60 -1.09
CA ILE A 60 12.33 -16.51 -0.12
C ILE A 60 10.92 -16.54 0.47
N LEU A 61 9.89 -16.65 -0.39
CA LEU A 61 8.48 -16.66 0.02
C LEU A 61 8.09 -17.87 0.88
N THR A 62 8.87 -18.96 0.81
CA THR A 62 8.72 -20.14 1.67
C THR A 62 9.59 -20.11 2.93
N THR A 63 10.48 -19.12 3.07
CA THR A 63 11.34 -18.98 4.24
C THR A 63 10.57 -18.30 5.38
N PRO A 64 10.37 -18.96 6.54
CA PRO A 64 9.67 -18.36 7.66
C PRO A 64 10.34 -17.06 8.13
N GLY A 65 9.54 -16.01 8.32
CA GLY A 65 10.03 -14.69 8.75
C GLY A 65 10.65 -13.84 7.63
N ALA A 66 10.61 -14.27 6.37
CA ALA A 66 10.92 -13.40 5.25
C ALA A 66 10.00 -12.17 5.24
N LYS A 67 10.49 -11.05 4.72
CA LYS A 67 9.76 -9.77 4.71
C LYS A 67 9.63 -9.26 3.28
N ILE A 68 8.51 -8.62 2.98
CA ILE A 68 8.30 -7.92 1.69
C ILE A 68 7.81 -6.51 1.99
N LEU A 69 8.36 -5.54 1.25
CA LEU A 69 7.86 -4.18 1.19
C LEU A 69 7.12 -3.95 -0.14
N ASP A 70 5.83 -3.65 -0.06
CA ASP A 70 4.97 -3.22 -1.17
C ASP A 70 4.88 -1.68 -1.16
N VAL A 71 5.62 -1.03 -2.05
CA VAL A 71 5.74 0.43 -2.13
C VAL A 71 4.64 1.01 -3.03
N GLY A 72 3.86 1.95 -2.50
CA GLY A 72 2.66 2.45 -3.17
C GLY A 72 1.52 1.43 -3.14
N CYS A 73 1.32 0.77 -1.98
CA CYS A 73 0.40 -0.36 -1.87
C CYS A 73 -1.07 0.01 -2.12
N GLY A 74 -1.43 1.30 -2.08
CA GLY A 74 -2.78 1.80 -2.30
C GLY A 74 -3.81 1.10 -1.41
N ALA A 75 -4.86 0.56 -2.03
CA ALA A 75 -5.91 -0.19 -1.32
C ALA A 75 -5.45 -1.57 -0.78
N GLY A 76 -4.23 -2.01 -1.12
CA GLY A 76 -3.58 -3.17 -0.51
C GLY A 76 -3.95 -4.53 -1.13
N SER A 77 -4.60 -4.59 -2.29
CA SER A 77 -5.03 -5.87 -2.88
C SER A 77 -3.89 -6.84 -3.12
N TRP A 78 -2.79 -6.37 -3.71
CA TRP A 78 -1.62 -7.22 -3.96
C TRP A 78 -1.02 -7.71 -2.64
N SER A 79 -0.80 -6.79 -1.70
CA SER A 79 -0.34 -7.08 -0.35
C SER A 79 -1.20 -8.13 0.35
N PHE A 80 -2.53 -8.02 0.26
CA PHE A 80 -3.46 -8.93 0.92
C PHE A 80 -3.46 -10.32 0.28
N ASP A 81 -3.40 -10.40 -1.05
CA ASP A 81 -3.29 -11.67 -1.76
C ASP A 81 -1.97 -12.40 -1.42
N MET A 82 -0.86 -11.67 -1.38
CA MET A 82 0.45 -12.21 -1.00
C MET A 82 0.47 -12.67 0.45
N ALA A 83 -0.04 -11.84 1.37
CA ALA A 83 -0.12 -12.17 2.80
C ALA A 83 -1.00 -13.41 3.06
N THR A 84 -2.10 -13.54 2.31
CA THR A 84 -3.00 -14.70 2.41
C THR A 84 -2.36 -15.97 1.84
N THR A 85 -1.64 -15.85 0.73
CA THR A 85 -0.98 -16.98 0.05
C THR A 85 0.22 -17.49 0.84
N TYR A 86 0.98 -16.60 1.47
CA TYR A 86 2.19 -16.90 2.22
C TYR A 86 2.03 -16.45 3.69
N PRO A 87 1.33 -17.23 4.54
CA PRO A 87 1.03 -16.82 5.91
C PRO A 87 2.25 -16.76 6.85
N ASN A 88 3.39 -17.33 6.44
CA ASN A 88 4.62 -17.43 7.23
C ASN A 88 5.63 -16.29 6.98
N ILE A 89 5.31 -15.36 6.08
CA ILE A 89 6.12 -14.18 5.79
C ILE A 89 5.39 -12.92 6.25
N GLU A 90 6.12 -11.83 6.46
CA GLU A 90 5.56 -10.53 6.82
C GLU A 90 5.47 -9.62 5.59
N ILE A 91 4.29 -9.05 5.34
CA ILE A 91 4.07 -8.09 4.27
C ILE A 91 3.90 -6.70 4.88
N TYR A 92 4.65 -5.73 4.36
CA TYR A 92 4.57 -4.33 4.74
C TYR A 92 4.09 -3.52 3.54
N GLY A 93 2.92 -2.90 3.64
CA GLY A 93 2.42 -1.96 2.64
C GLY A 93 2.80 -0.53 3.01
N LEU A 94 3.46 0.19 2.12
CA LEU A 94 3.84 1.59 2.31
C LEU A 94 3.05 2.46 1.33
N ASP A 95 2.33 3.45 1.84
CA ASP A 95 1.63 4.43 0.99
C ASP A 95 1.47 5.78 1.70
N ILE A 96 1.30 6.85 0.94
CA ILE A 96 0.98 8.19 1.47
C ILE A 96 -0.45 8.27 2.01
N SER A 97 -1.35 7.42 1.50
CA SER A 97 -2.77 7.40 1.86
C SER A 97 -3.17 6.06 2.51
N PRO A 98 -3.80 6.08 3.70
CA PRO A 98 -4.27 4.86 4.36
C PRO A 98 -5.58 4.34 3.74
N LEU A 99 -5.49 3.74 2.55
CA LEU A 99 -6.67 3.30 1.77
C LEU A 99 -7.09 1.86 2.04
N GLN A 100 -6.17 1.04 2.55
CA GLN A 100 -6.41 -0.37 2.81
C GLN A 100 -7.50 -0.61 3.87
N PRO A 101 -8.32 -1.67 3.72
CA PRO A 101 -9.27 -2.05 4.75
C PRO A 101 -8.58 -2.36 6.08
N THR A 102 -8.98 -1.70 7.16
CA THR A 102 -8.35 -1.89 8.48
C THR A 102 -8.94 -3.04 9.30
N LYS A 103 -10.23 -3.34 9.09
CA LYS A 103 -10.97 -4.37 9.86
C LYS A 103 -10.80 -5.79 9.32
N THR A 104 -10.51 -5.93 8.02
CA THR A 104 -10.49 -7.20 7.29
C THR A 104 -9.12 -7.56 6.73
N LYS A 105 -8.05 -6.95 7.24
CA LYS A 105 -6.68 -7.19 6.77
C LYS A 105 -6.10 -8.53 7.27
N PRO A 106 -5.21 -9.20 6.50
CA PRO A 106 -4.45 -10.34 6.96
C PRO A 106 -3.61 -10.03 8.21
N LYS A 107 -3.37 -11.06 9.04
CA LYS A 107 -2.63 -10.92 10.31
C LYS A 107 -1.16 -10.56 10.10
N ASN A 108 -0.56 -11.07 9.03
CA ASN A 108 0.82 -10.86 8.64
C ASN A 108 1.02 -9.64 7.71
N PHE A 109 0.03 -8.73 7.65
CA PHE A 109 0.14 -7.47 6.92
C PHE A 109 0.21 -6.27 7.86
N THR A 110 1.19 -5.40 7.64
CA THR A 110 1.39 -4.13 8.36
C THR A 110 1.36 -2.97 7.37
N PHE A 111 0.58 -1.93 7.67
CA PHE A 111 0.56 -0.71 6.86
C PHE A 111 1.47 0.37 7.47
N VAL A 112 2.19 1.09 6.61
CA VAL A 112 3.06 2.20 6.96
C VAL A 112 2.68 3.42 6.14
N LYS A 113 2.14 4.45 6.80
CA LYS A 113 1.86 5.73 6.15
C LYS A 113 3.17 6.49 5.96
N SER A 114 3.64 6.66 4.72
CA SER A 114 4.89 7.35 4.44
C SER A 114 4.95 7.87 3.01
N ASN A 115 5.63 9.01 2.81
CA ASN A 115 5.99 9.50 1.49
C ASN A 115 7.34 8.91 1.08
N ILE A 116 7.33 8.03 0.07
CA ILE A 116 8.55 7.37 -0.42
C ILE A 116 9.65 8.36 -0.85
N LEU A 117 9.26 9.59 -1.25
CA LEU A 117 10.21 10.64 -1.64
C LEU A 117 10.97 11.24 -0.43
N GLU A 118 10.49 11.01 0.79
CA GLU A 118 11.17 11.36 2.04
C GLU A 118 12.02 10.20 2.60
N GLY A 119 12.05 9.08 1.89
CA GLY A 119 12.76 7.87 2.28
C GLY A 119 11.84 6.75 2.78
N ILE A 120 12.40 5.56 2.89
CA ILE A 120 11.74 4.38 3.43
C ILE A 120 12.00 4.37 4.95
N PRO A 121 10.97 4.34 5.82
CA PRO A 121 11.13 4.46 7.27
C PRO A 121 11.52 3.11 7.92
N PHE A 122 12.54 2.46 7.36
CA PHE A 122 13.08 1.19 7.82
C PHE A 122 14.61 1.25 7.76
N GLU A 123 15.28 0.43 8.56
CA GLU A 123 16.74 0.31 8.52
C GLU A 123 17.21 -0.32 7.19
N ASP A 124 18.42 0.02 6.76
CA ASP A 124 19.02 -0.59 5.58
C ASP A 124 19.07 -2.13 5.72
N ASN A 125 18.76 -2.84 4.63
CA ASN A 125 18.70 -4.31 4.57
C ASN A 125 17.59 -4.95 5.45
N THR A 126 16.51 -4.22 5.74
CA THR A 126 15.34 -4.79 6.44
C THR A 126 14.58 -5.85 5.62
N PHE A 127 14.58 -5.74 4.28
CA PHE A 127 13.82 -6.56 3.34
C PHE A 127 14.73 -7.33 2.39
#